data_AF-A0A952P1I4-F1
#
_entry.id   AF-A0A952P1I4-F1
#
_cell.length_a   1.000
_cell.length_b   1.000
_cell.length_c   1.000
_cell.angle_alpha   90.00
_cell.angle_beta   90.00
_cell.angle_gamma   90.00
#
_symmetry.space_group_name_H-M   'P 1'
#
loop_
_entity.id
_entity.type
_entity.pdbx_description
1 polymer ?
#
loop_
_entity_poly.entity_id
_entity_poly.type
_entity_poly.pdbx_seq_one_letter_code
_entity_poly.pdbx_strand_id
1 'polypeptide(L)' 'MKNGEIEKLRNKLGLDRHEFGQFLGLEYRSLMNIENGVRNPTRLTMKLLRYLNSISKKEALDFIEDLNRHEPK' A
#
# COMPACT_ATOMS: atom_id res chain seq x y z
N MET A 1 -5.44 8.61 5.93
CA MET A 1 -6.36 7.47 5.88
C MET A 1 -6.41 6.86 7.26
N LYS A 2 -7.56 6.35 7.68
CA LYS A 2 -7.69 5.48 8.86
C LYS A 2 -7.26 4.05 8.48
N ASN A 3 -6.91 3.22 9.45
CA ASN A 3 -6.36 1.88 9.22
C ASN A 3 -7.28 0.99 8.37
N GLY A 4 -8.59 1.00 8.61
CA GLY A 4 -9.57 0.27 7.78
C GLY A 4 -9.77 0.82 6.36
N GLU A 5 -9.27 2.02 6.04
CA GLU A 5 -9.25 2.54 4.66
C GLU A 5 -8.07 1.97 3.86
N ILE A 6 -7.01 1.51 4.54
CA ILE A 6 -5.83 0.93 3.90
C ILE A 6 -6.18 -0.44 3.32
N GLU A 7 -6.90 -1.27 4.08
CA GLU A 7 -7.44 -2.55 3.61
C GLU A 7 -8.37 -2.36 2.41
N LYS A 8 -9.25 -1.36 2.45
CA LYS A 8 -10.16 -1.03 1.34
C LYS A 8 -9.40 -0.62 0.09
N LEU A 9 -8.35 0.19 0.23
CA LEU A 9 -7.48 0.55 -0.89
C LEU A 9 -6.81 -0.69 -1.49
N ARG A 10 -6.23 -1.56 -0.66
CA ARG A 10 -5.62 -2.82 -1.13
C ARG A 10 -6.62 -3.68 -1.91
N ASN A 11 -7.82 -3.88 -1.37
CA ASN A 11 -8.88 -4.63 -2.03
C ASN A 11 -9.35 -3.96 -3.34
N LYS A 12 -9.44 -2.62 -3.39
CA LYS A 12 -9.74 -1.85 -4.62
C LYS A 12 -8.70 -2.14 -5.71
N LEU A 13 -7.42 -2.18 -5.34
CA LEU A 13 -6.31 -2.49 -6.25
C LEU A 13 -6.32 -3.96 -6.68
N GLY A 14 -6.94 -4.84 -5.90
CA GLY A 14 -7.02 -6.28 -6.19
C GLY A 14 -5.75 -7.02 -5.80
N LEU A 15 -4.98 -6.45 -4.86
CA LEU A 15 -3.72 -7.01 -4.37
C LEU A 15 -3.97 -7.79 -3.08
N ASP A 16 -3.22 -8.86 -2.87
CA ASP A 16 -3.15 -9.49 -1.57
C ASP A 16 -2.22 -8.71 -0.61
N ARG A 17 -2.18 -9.13 0.66
CA ARG A 17 -1.34 -8.47 1.67
C ARG A 17 0.15 -8.65 1.43
N HIS A 18 0.55 -9.74 0.78
CA HIS A 18 1.94 -9.99 0.47
C HIS A 18 2.41 -9.05 -0.65
N GLU A 19 1.69 -8.99 -1.77
CA GLU A 19 1.97 -8.11 -2.91
C GLU A 19 1.97 -6.63 -2.50
N PHE A 20 0.94 -6.22 -1.74
CA PHE A 20 0.84 -4.84 -1.28
C PHE A 20 1.89 -4.50 -0.23
N GLY A 21 2.28 -5.48 0.60
CA GLY A 21 3.37 -5.36 1.55
C GLY A 21 4.71 -5.14 0.84
N GLN A 22 5.03 -5.98 -0.15
CA GLN A 22 6.24 -5.89 -0.96
C GLN A 22 6.37 -4.51 -1.60
N PHE A 23 5.33 -4.02 -2.28
CA PHE A 23 5.33 -2.66 -2.85
C PHE A 23 5.63 -1.56 -1.82
N LEU A 24 5.12 -1.69 -0.59
CA LEU A 24 5.37 -0.73 0.48
C LEU A 24 6.72 -0.93 1.18
N GLY A 25 7.50 -1.94 0.82
CA GLY A 25 8.71 -2.34 1.52
C GLY A 25 8.43 -2.89 2.92
N LEU A 26 7.31 -3.59 3.09
CA LEU A 26 6.82 -4.11 4.37
C LEU A 26 6.60 -5.62 4.32
N GLU A 27 7.01 -6.30 5.38
CA GLU A 27 6.62 -7.70 5.58
C GLU A 27 5.10 -7.84 5.80
N TYR A 28 4.56 -9.00 5.44
CA TYR A 28 3.14 -9.35 5.62
C TYR A 28 2.60 -8.99 7.00
N ARG A 29 3.34 -9.33 8.08
CA ARG A 29 2.92 -9.08 9.46
C ARG A 29 2.87 -7.57 9.78
N SER A 30 3.78 -6.80 9.20
CA SER A 30 3.79 -5.34 9.35
C SER A 30 2.59 -4.71 8.67
N LEU A 31 2.26 -5.13 7.44
CA LEU A 31 1.06 -4.66 6.75
C LEU A 31 -0.22 -5.04 7.51
N MET A 32 -0.33 -6.29 7.95
CA MET A 32 -1.49 -6.76 8.74
C MET A 32 -1.68 -5.91 10.01
N ASN A 33 -0.61 -5.64 10.75
CA ASN A 33 -0.67 -4.78 11.93
C ASN A 33 -1.08 -3.35 11.60
N ILE A 34 -0.69 -2.83 10.43
CA ILE A 34 -1.12 -1.53 9.95
C ILE A 34 -2.61 -1.53 9.62
N GLU A 35 -3.10 -2.50 8.85
CA GLU A 35 -4.53 -2.60 8.49
C GLU A 35 -5.43 -2.74 9.74
N ASN A 36 -4.97 -3.51 10.73
CA ASN A 36 -5.70 -3.76 11.97
C ASN A 36 -5.60 -2.62 13.01
N GLY A 37 -4.86 -1.54 12.73
CA GLY A 37 -4.71 -0.44 13.69
C GLY A 37 -3.75 -0.70 14.85
N VAL A 38 -3.06 -1.83 14.85
CA VAL A 38 -2.02 -2.17 15.85
C VAL A 38 -0.77 -1.32 15.66
N ARG A 39 -0.48 -0.92 14.40
CA ARG A 39 0.65 -0.07 14.04
C ARG A 39 0.21 1.09 13.15
N ASN A 40 0.81 2.25 13.37
CA ASN A 40 0.63 3.38 12.47
C ASN A 40 1.64 3.34 11.31
N PRO A 41 1.23 3.65 10.06
CA PRO A 41 2.17 3.82 8.96
C PRO A 41 3.08 5.03 9.19
N THR A 42 4.25 5.04 8.55
CA THR A 42 5.10 6.23 8.55
C THR A 42 4.42 7.40 7.82
N ARG A 43 4.91 8.63 8.03
CA ARG A 43 4.39 9.81 7.31
C ARG A 43 4.51 9.66 5.78
N LEU A 44 5.61 9.08 5.29
CA LEU A 44 5.82 8.84 3.87
C LEU A 44 4.81 7.81 3.33
N THR A 45 4.69 6.66 3.99
CA THR A 45 3.72 5.62 3.66
C THR A 45 2.30 6.19 3.63
N MET A 46 1.93 7.02 4.62
CA MET A 46 0.61 7.66 4.66
C MET A 46 0.36 8.63 3.51
N LYS A 47 1.38 9.40 3.07
CA LYS A 47 1.27 10.27 1.88
C LYS A 47 1.06 9.45 0.62
N LEU A 48 1.85 8.39 0.45
CA LEU A 48 1.75 7.48 -0.69
C LEU A 48 0.37 6.81 -0.77
N LEU A 49 -0.12 6.26 0.33
CA LEU A 49 -1.45 5.63 0.39
C LEU A 49 -2.57 6.62 0.02
N ARG A 50 -2.49 7.87 0.50
CA ARG A 50 -3.44 8.92 0.13
C ARG A 50 -3.39 9.26 -1.36
N TYR A 51 -2.19 9.32 -1.94
CA TYR A 51 -2.00 9.55 -3.37
C TYR A 51 -2.63 8.42 -4.20
N LEU A 52 -2.30 7.16 -3.90
CA LEU A 52 -2.88 6.00 -4.58
C LEU A 52 -4.42 5.95 -4.46
N ASN A 53 -4.96 6.37 -3.32
CA ASN A 53 -6.41 6.44 -3.14
C ASN A 53 -7.09 7.57 -3.93
N SER A 54 -6.35 8.63 -4.27
CA SER A 54 -6.86 9.81 -4.99
C SER A 54 -6.93 9.64 -6.50
N ILE A 55 -6.20 8.66 -7.05
CA ILE A 55 -6.13 8.38 -8.50
C ILE A 55 -6.98 7.16 -8.88
N SER A 56 -7.14 6.93 -10.18
CA SER A 56 -7.87 5.77 -10.69
C SER A 56 -7.15 4.46 -10.35
N LYS A 57 -7.89 3.34 -10.34
CA LYS A 57 -7.29 2.00 -10.11
C LYS A 57 -6.17 1.73 -11.12
N LYS A 58 -6.37 2.08 -12.39
CA LYS A 58 -5.39 1.88 -13.44
C LYS A 58 -4.11 2.67 -13.16
N GLU A 59 -4.22 3.98 -12.94
CA GLU A 59 -3.06 4.84 -12.65
C GLU A 59 -2.31 4.39 -11.39
N ALA A 60 -3.02 3.92 -10.36
CA ALA A 60 -2.38 3.39 -9.16
C ALA A 60 -1.59 2.10 -9.42
N LEU A 61 -2.13 1.19 -10.23
CA LEU A 61 -1.43 -0.05 -10.60
C LEU A 61 -0.22 0.24 -11.51
N ASP A 62 -0.38 1.12 -12.50
CA ASP A 62 0.70 1.55 -13.38
C ASP A 62 1.85 2.17 -12.56
N PHE A 63 1.53 3.03 -11.59
CA PHE A 63 2.51 3.59 -10.67
C PHE A 63 3.23 2.53 -9.82
N ILE A 64 2.49 1.55 -9.28
CA ILE A 64 3.05 0.47 -8.47
C ILE A 64 4.04 -0.35 -9.30
N GLU A 65 3.66 -0.69 -10.53
CA GLU A 65 4.51 -1.42 -11.46
C GLU A 65 5.80 -0.65 -11.76
N ASP A 66 5.69 0.64 -12.11
CA ASP A 66 6.84 1.49 -12.39
C ASP A 66 7.77 1.62 -11.19
N LEU A 67 7.24 1.77 -9.97
CA LEU A 67 8.07 1.86 -8.77
C LEU A 67 8.80 0.55 -8.47
N ASN A 68 8.12 -0.60 -8.62
CA ASN A 68 8.72 -1.92 -8.39
C ASN A 68 9.86 -2.23 -9.36
N ARG A 69 9.89 -1.64 -10.56
CA ARG A 69 11.04 -1.76 -11.49
C ARG A 69 12.33 -1.14 -10.95
N HIS A 70 12.24 -0.30 -9.93
CA HIS A 70 13.36 0.34 -9.25
C HIS A 70 13.69 -0.30 -7.89
N GLU A 71 13.17 -1.49 -7.60
CA GLU A 71 13.49 -2.21 -6.37
C GLU A 71 15.02 -2.49 -6.32
N PRO A 72 15.71 -2.10 -5.23
CA PRO A 72 17.15 -2.31 -5.12
C PRO A 72 17.47 -3.81 -5.12
N LYS A 73 18.55 -4.18 -5.82
CA LYS A 73 19.07 -5.56 -5.86
C LYS A 73 19.72 -5.97 -4.55
#